data_AF-A0A2D7FP98-F1
#
_entry.id   AF-A0A2D7FP98-F1
#
_cell.length_a   1.000
_cell.length_b   1.000
_cell.length_c   1.000
_cell.angle_alpha   90.00
_cell.angle_beta   90.00
_cell.angle_gamma   90.00
#
_symmetry.space_group_name_H-M   'P 1'
#
loop_
_entity.id
_entity.type
_entity.pdbx_description
1 polymer ?
#
loop_
_entity_poly.entity_id
_entity_poly.type
_entity_poly.pdbx_seq_one_letter_code
_entity_poly.pdbx_strand_id
1 'polypeptide(L)'
;MTPLKKILLEEISENGPMPLADYMARALGDPTHGYYMLRRPFGQAGEDGGDFMTAPEVSQMFGELIGAWLADLWLRMGQPKPFCLAEL
;
A
#
# COMPACT_ATOMS: atom_id res chain seq x y z
N MET A 1 -8.87 -6.79 -23.19
CA MET A 1 -8.08 -7.64 -22.28
C MET A 1 -6.90 -6.80 -21.80
N THR A 2 -6.60 -6.72 -20.50
CA THR A 2 -5.45 -5.93 -20.03
C THR A 2 -4.14 -6.60 -20.47
N PRO A 3 -3.05 -5.84 -20.71
CA PRO A 3 -1.75 -6.44 -21.06
C PRO A 3 -1.26 -7.46 -20.02
N LEU A 4 -1.39 -7.14 -18.73
CA LEU A 4 -1.04 -8.06 -17.63
C LEU A 4 -1.83 -9.38 -17.68
N LYS A 5 -3.13 -9.33 -18.01
CA LYS A 5 -3.93 -10.55 -18.14
C LYS A 5 -3.38 -11.48 -19.23
N LYS A 6 -2.85 -10.95 -20.34
CA LYS A 6 -2.23 -11.75 -21.39
C LYS A 6 -1.00 -12.50 -20.86
N ILE A 7 -0.11 -11.76 -20.21
CA ILE A 7 1.13 -12.27 -19.62
C ILE A 7 0.84 -13.40 -18.62
N LEU A 8 -0.09 -13.18 -17.69
CA LEU A 8 -0.41 -14.17 -16.66
C LEU A 8 -1.03 -15.46 -17.25
N LEU A 9 -1.81 -15.35 -18.32
CA LEU A 9 -2.36 -16.53 -19.00
C LEU A 9 -1.25 -17.34 -19.70
N GLU A 10 -0.29 -16.67 -20.31
CA GLU A 10 0.89 -17.32 -20.90
C GLU A 10 1.70 -18.04 -19.81
N GLU A 11 2.00 -17.37 -18.70
CA GLU A 11 2.74 -17.96 -17.56
C GLU A 11 2.03 -19.18 -16.96
N ILE A 12 0.69 -19.13 -16.80
CA ILE A 12 -0.11 -20.26 -16.30
C ILE A 12 -0.11 -21.43 -17.29
N SER A 13 -0.14 -21.14 -18.59
CA SER A 13 -0.12 -22.18 -19.61
C SER A 13 1.21 -22.93 -19.65
N GLU A 14 2.32 -22.25 -19.37
CA GLU A 14 3.67 -22.81 -19.40
C GLU A 14 4.04 -23.51 -18.09
N ASN A 15 3.69 -22.92 -16.95
CA ASN A 15 4.17 -23.35 -15.63
C ASN A 15 3.10 -24.04 -14.78
N GLY A 16 1.86 -24.12 -15.27
CA GLY A 16 0.72 -24.65 -14.53
C GLY A 16 0.04 -23.59 -13.66
N PRO A 17 -0.89 -24.01 -12.77
CA PRO A 17 -1.69 -23.11 -11.97
C PRO A 17 -0.86 -22.15 -11.12
N MET A 18 -1.18 -20.85 -11.20
CA MET A 18 -0.55 -19.81 -10.41
C MET A 18 -1.18 -19.71 -9.02
N PRO A 19 -0.39 -19.66 -7.94
CA PRO A 19 -0.89 -19.35 -6.60
C PRO A 19 -1.55 -17.97 -6.54
N LEU A 20 -2.61 -17.84 -5.74
CA LEU A 20 -3.32 -16.56 -5.58
C LEU A 20 -2.40 -15.44 -5.09
N ALA A 21 -1.45 -15.74 -4.20
CA ALA A 21 -0.50 -14.76 -3.68
C ALA A 21 0.34 -14.13 -4.81
N ASP A 22 0.81 -14.95 -5.76
CA ASP A 22 1.61 -14.49 -6.89
C ASP A 22 0.77 -13.65 -7.86
N TYR A 23 -0.46 -14.09 -8.11
CA TYR A 23 -1.43 -13.31 -8.89
C TYR A 23 -1.65 -11.92 -8.27
N MET A 24 -1.90 -11.86 -6.95
CA MET A 24 -2.11 -10.60 -6.23
C MET A 24 -0.86 -9.73 -6.27
N ALA A 25 0.33 -10.29 -6.04
CA ALA A 25 1.59 -9.55 -6.10
C ALA A 25 1.79 -8.90 -7.49
N ARG A 26 1.48 -9.62 -8.57
CA ARG A 26 1.55 -9.08 -9.95
C ARG A 26 0.47 -8.04 -10.21
N ALA A 27 -0.78 -8.32 -9.87
CA ALA A 27 -1.89 -7.40 -10.10
C ALA A 27 -1.68 -6.06 -9.38
N LEU A 28 -1.08 -6.09 -8.19
CA LEU A 28 -0.86 -4.91 -7.37
C LEU A 28 0.47 -4.21 -7.67
N GLY A 29 1.55 -4.97 -7.87
CA GLY A 29 2.93 -4.46 -7.85
C GLY A 29 3.75 -4.69 -9.11
N ASP A 30 3.20 -5.24 -10.20
CA ASP A 30 3.92 -5.33 -11.48
C ASP A 30 4.41 -3.93 -11.92
N PRO A 31 5.72 -3.72 -12.20
CA PRO A 31 6.25 -2.39 -12.44
C PRO A 31 5.63 -1.65 -13.63
N THR A 32 5.12 -2.39 -14.62
CA THR A 32 4.56 -1.82 -15.85
C THR A 32 3.05 -1.88 -15.92
N HIS A 33 2.39 -2.71 -15.12
CA HIS A 33 0.94 -2.91 -15.21
C HIS A 33 0.22 -3.00 -13.87
N GLY A 34 0.95 -2.95 -12.76
CA GLY A 34 0.43 -3.09 -11.41
C GLY A 34 -0.41 -1.89 -11.00
N TYR A 35 -1.49 -2.15 -10.26
CA TYR A 35 -2.42 -1.12 -9.81
C TYR A 35 -1.72 0.01 -9.04
N TYR A 36 -0.88 -0.33 -8.04
CA TYR A 36 -0.17 0.67 -7.22
C TYR A 36 1.00 1.34 -7.94
N MET A 37 1.48 0.77 -9.05
CA MET A 37 2.60 1.32 -9.81
C MET A 37 2.16 2.36 -10.83
N LEU A 38 0.93 2.24 -11.36
CA LEU A 38 0.41 3.11 -12.42
C LEU A 38 -0.65 4.12 -11.97
N ARG A 39 -1.34 3.87 -10.85
CA ARG A 39 -2.44 4.72 -10.38
C ARG A 39 -2.08 5.49 -9.13
N ARG A 40 -2.83 6.56 -8.86
CA ARG A 40 -2.82 7.28 -7.57
C ARG A 40 -4.04 6.86 -6.76
N PRO A 41 -3.98 5.76 -6.00
CA PRO A 41 -5.18 5.17 -5.39
C PRO A 41 -5.77 6.02 -4.26
N PHE A 42 -4.97 6.87 -3.62
CA PHE A 42 -5.37 7.67 -2.47
C PHE A 42 -5.75 9.10 -2.86
N GLY A 43 -6.69 9.68 -2.11
CA GLY A 43 -7.10 11.07 -2.24
C GLY A 43 -8.45 11.22 -2.95
N GLN A 44 -8.74 12.43 -3.43
CA GLN A 44 -10.02 12.73 -4.06
C GLN A 44 -10.14 12.03 -5.43
N ALA A 45 -11.32 11.48 -5.71
CA ALA A 45 -11.62 10.83 -6.98
C ALA A 45 -11.35 11.74 -8.19
N GLY A 46 -10.60 11.23 -9.17
CA GLY A 46 -10.19 11.91 -10.40
C GLY A 46 -9.84 10.93 -11.51
N GLU A 47 -9.37 11.44 -12.66
CA GLU A 47 -9.10 10.62 -13.85
C GLU A 47 -7.98 9.57 -13.62
N ASP A 48 -6.99 9.90 -12.80
CA ASP A 48 -5.82 9.05 -12.53
C ASP A 48 -5.91 8.24 -11.21
N GLY A 49 -7.04 8.33 -10.48
CA GLY A 49 -7.27 7.57 -9.25
C GLY A 49 -8.14 8.27 -8.19
N GLY A 50 -7.81 8.11 -6.90
CA GLY A 50 -8.65 8.54 -5.78
C GLY A 50 -9.75 7.55 -5.42
N ASP A 51 -9.43 6.25 -5.53
CA ASP A 51 -10.34 5.15 -5.22
C ASP A 51 -10.56 4.99 -3.70
N PHE A 52 -9.62 5.48 -2.88
CA PHE A 52 -9.66 5.36 -1.43
C PHE A 52 -9.42 6.69 -0.72
N MET A 53 -10.26 6.94 0.28
CA MET A 53 -10.00 7.91 1.34
C MET A 53 -9.61 7.15 2.60
N THR A 54 -8.41 7.43 3.12
CA THR A 54 -7.88 6.78 4.33
C THR A 54 -8.08 7.67 5.55
N ALA A 55 -7.96 7.11 6.77
CA ALA A 55 -8.18 7.88 8.00
C ALA A 55 -7.33 9.16 8.13
N PRO A 56 -6.02 9.16 7.75
CA PRO A 56 -5.23 10.40 7.71
C PRO A 56 -5.83 11.49 6.80
N GLU A 57 -6.45 11.11 5.68
CA GLU A 57 -7.04 12.06 4.73
C GLU A 57 -8.39 12.60 5.19
N VAL A 58 -9.11 11.86 6.04
CA VAL A 58 -10.40 12.30 6.59
C VAL A 58 -10.21 13.39 7.65
N SER A 59 -9.20 13.26 8.50
CA SER A 59 -8.98 14.21 9.60
C SER A 59 -7.55 14.19 10.11
N GLN A 60 -6.98 15.39 10.28
CA GLN A 60 -5.69 15.59 10.96
C GLN A 60 -5.65 14.97 12.36
N MET A 61 -6.80 14.84 13.03
CA MET A 61 -6.89 14.26 14.37
C MET A 61 -6.36 12.83 14.42
N PHE A 62 -6.46 12.07 13.33
CA PHE A 62 -5.90 10.72 13.28
C PHE A 62 -4.38 10.75 13.50
N GLY A 63 -3.66 11.59 12.76
CA GLY A 63 -2.20 11.75 12.92
C GLY A 63 -1.81 12.32 14.27
N GLU A 64 -2.55 13.31 14.78
CA GLU A 64 -2.30 13.91 16.09
C GLU A 64 -2.42 12.89 17.23
N LEU A 65 -3.44 12.03 17.19
CA LEU A 65 -3.65 11.01 18.22
C LEU A 65 -2.59 9.89 18.16
N ILE A 66 -2.20 9.46 16.97
CA ILE A 66 -1.09 8.50 16.81
C ILE A 66 0.22 9.12 17.33
N GLY A 67 0.49 10.39 17.01
CA GLY A 67 1.67 11.11 17.50
C GLY A 67 1.69 11.24 19.03
N ALA A 68 0.57 11.59 19.64
CA ALA A 68 0.45 11.67 21.10
C ALA A 68 0.66 10.30 21.77
N TRP A 69 0.13 9.23 21.18
CA TRP A 69 0.34 7.86 21.64
C TRP A 69 1.82 7.44 21.54
N LEU A 70 2.48 7.73 20.42
CA LEU A 70 3.91 7.44 20.25
C LEU A 70 4.78 8.21 21.26
N ALA A 71 4.44 9.47 21.54
CA ALA A 71 5.14 10.28 22.54
C ALA A 71 4.97 9.71 23.96
N ASP A 72 3.76 9.29 24.34
CA ASP A 72 3.52 8.62 25.63
C ASP A 72 4.33 7.32 25.75
N LEU A 73 4.35 6.49 24.70
CA LEU A 73 5.17 5.28 24.68
C LEU A 73 6.66 5.57 24.83
N TRP A 74 7.18 6.54 24.09
CA TRP A 74 8.59 6.93 24.18
C TRP A 74 8.98 7.41 25.59
N LEU A 75 8.10 8.18 26.25
CA LEU A 75 8.29 8.59 27.64
C LEU A 75 8.31 7.40 28.60
N ARG A 76 7.36 6.46 28.46
CA ARG A 76 7.29 5.23 29.28
C ARG A 76 8.47 4.30 29.07
N MET A 77 9.09 4.32 27.89
CA MET A 77 10.31 3.58 27.58
C MET A 77 11.57 4.20 28.19
N GLY A 78 11.46 5.31 28.94
CA GLY A 78 12.61 5.98 29.55
C GLY A 78 13.38 6.87 28.56
N GLN A 79 12.69 7.39 27.55
CA GLN A 79 13.24 8.35 26.57
C GLN A 79 14.51 7.83 25.86
N PRO A 80 14.49 6.61 25.28
CA PRO A 80 15.67 6.01 24.67
C PRO A 80 16.24 6.88 23.55
N LYS A 81 17.58 6.94 23.49
CA LYS A 81 18.34 7.64 22.45
C LYS A 81 19.51 6.77 21.98
N PRO A 82 19.60 6.44 20.68
CA PRO A 82 18.65 6.78 19.61
C PRO A 82 17.34 5.98 19.70
N PHE A 83 16.30 6.42 18.99
CA PHE A 83 15.09 5.64 18.74
C PHE A 83 14.72 5.73 17.24
N CYS A 84 13.91 4.77 16.77
CA CYS A 84 13.43 4.73 15.38
C CYS A 84 11.90 4.90 15.37
N LEU A 85 11.42 5.85 14.56
CA LEU A 85 10.02 5.95 14.17
C LEU A 85 9.90 5.43 12.74
N ALA A 86 9.15 4.34 12.55
CA ALA A 86 9.01 3.66 11.26
C ALA A 86 7.53 3.61 10.84
N GLU A 87 7.28 3.86 9.56
CA GLU A 87 6.00 3.69 8.86
C GLU A 87 6.26 2.77 7.65
N LEU A 88 5.32 1.87 7.36
CA LEU A 88 5.46 0.83 6.33
C LEU A 88 4.73 1.20 5.04
#